data_AF-A0AAU2Y294-F1
#
_entry.id   AF-A0AAU2Y294-F1
#
_cell.length_a   1.000
_cell.length_b   1.000
_cell.length_c   1.000
_cell.angle_alpha   90.00
_cell.angle_beta   90.00
_cell.angle_gamma   90.00
#
_symmetry.space_group_name_H-M   'P 1'
#
loop_
_entity.id
_entity.type
_entity.pdbx_description
1 polymer ?
#
loop_
_entity_poly.entity_id
_entity_poly.type
_entity_poly.pdbx_seq_one_letter_code
_entity_poly.pdbx_strand_id
1 'polypeptide(L)'
;MTRKLRVRQAQTVLPFGVGAVLDVQGESFVAAGIETWPQAKTPVPSERLATRLGATGFYAAPHTLNDRYDQPDRPGVPYVRFPGWLFCGSCRAMVRFLREHEKPGEPPVCTSCSAAPRLTPMRFVRICADGHLDDVDWWYWAHSSLAPELRAACSEAKHAWKARRLSFRVADRASGLEALSVRCGATRDGGKPCGAERDLLDILGPQGGRCSGRNPWQRRNENSSCSQQVHNVQRTAGNVYYPVVFSALDIPQTAEPSRAEQDLAEAVRGHGYWTNLIDTLGTSRADLFRGMIKEDTDAPDSLIDQLLAEATGAPAPLPADRPEPAKLDLSRDEWYAFDAVELPEPTKEFEIRRGGLDLDGETEEPWATLDAHIDGIVLADRLREVRALTGFRRHSPHGTLVRADTSGRLRWLPATEVYGEGIVLTLDEQRLTDWENDPRVRAHVHGVRTDLDASFRDEQLAETVGSELSPRFLLLHTLAHLLIRQLSFDSGYTTASLRERVYGRPEYGQRGLLIYTAAGDAEGTLGGLVRQGEAPHFAETLIRMLEAAAWCSADPLCAEHTGQGFGNLNRAACHACTLLPETSCQTGNTLLDRALVVGSARVPGYFTDVLTASREYAAAMALG
;
A
#
# COMPACT_ATOMS: atom_id res chain seq x y z
N MET A 1 -24.36 -29.68 -6.87
CA MET A 1 -23.62 -28.95 -5.84
C MET A 1 -24.12 -27.52 -5.81
N THR A 2 -24.61 -27.05 -4.67
CA THR A 2 -25.02 -25.64 -4.48
C THR A 2 -23.81 -24.74 -4.70
N ARG A 3 -23.96 -23.71 -5.54
CA ARG A 3 -22.90 -22.74 -5.87
C ARG A 3 -22.38 -22.09 -4.58
N LYS A 4 -21.07 -22.17 -4.35
CA LYS A 4 -20.39 -21.51 -3.23
C LYS A 4 -19.40 -20.48 -3.78
N LEU A 5 -19.52 -19.24 -3.30
CA LEU A 5 -18.54 -18.18 -3.54
C LEU A 5 -17.64 -18.07 -2.32
N ARG A 6 -16.34 -17.89 -2.54
CA ARG A 6 -15.33 -17.83 -1.48
C ARG A 6 -14.43 -16.63 -1.68
N VAL A 7 -14.00 -16.05 -0.57
CA VAL A 7 -12.97 -15.02 -0.48
C VAL A 7 -12.08 -15.37 0.71
N ARG A 8 -10.76 -15.19 0.58
CA ARG A 8 -9.85 -15.44 1.71
C ARG A 8 -10.07 -14.36 2.78
N GLN A 9 -9.80 -14.69 4.05
CA GLN A 9 -10.01 -13.76 5.15
C GLN A 9 -9.18 -12.46 4.97
N ALA A 10 -7.88 -12.59 4.64
CA ALA A 10 -7.01 -11.45 4.36
C ALA A 10 -7.52 -10.58 3.19
N GLN A 11 -8.13 -11.21 2.19
CA GLN A 11 -8.72 -10.54 1.04
C GLN A 11 -9.89 -9.63 1.38
N THR A 12 -10.55 -9.82 2.54
CA THR A 12 -11.62 -8.92 3.03
C THR A 12 -11.11 -7.59 3.58
N VAL A 13 -9.79 -7.44 3.72
CA VAL A 13 -9.11 -6.18 4.03
C VAL A 13 -8.44 -5.67 2.76
N LEU A 14 -7.64 -6.51 2.10
CA LEU A 14 -6.91 -6.19 0.86
C LEU A 14 -6.80 -7.42 -0.04
N PRO A 15 -7.17 -7.36 -1.33
CA PRO A 15 -7.59 -6.16 -2.07
C PRO A 15 -9.11 -5.93 -2.06
N PHE A 16 -9.91 -6.86 -1.54
CA PHE A 16 -11.37 -6.83 -1.62
C PHE A 16 -12.04 -6.31 -0.34
N GLY A 17 -11.46 -5.25 0.23
CA GLY A 17 -11.99 -4.53 1.39
C GLY A 17 -13.30 -3.81 1.12
N VAL A 18 -13.88 -3.17 2.15
CA VAL A 18 -15.12 -2.37 2.02
C VAL A 18 -15.05 -1.46 0.80
N GLY A 19 -16.06 -1.51 -0.08
CA GLY A 19 -16.12 -0.72 -1.31
C GLY A 19 -15.33 -1.28 -2.50
N ALA A 20 -14.49 -2.28 -2.33
CA ALA A 20 -13.80 -2.92 -3.45
C ALA A 20 -14.75 -3.79 -4.27
N VAL A 21 -14.50 -3.87 -5.58
CA VAL A 21 -15.21 -4.77 -6.49
C VAL A 21 -14.51 -6.13 -6.50
N LEU A 22 -15.26 -7.19 -6.24
CA LEU A 22 -14.81 -8.58 -6.27
C LEU A 22 -15.45 -9.30 -7.45
N ASP A 23 -14.61 -9.80 -8.36
CA ASP A 23 -15.02 -10.77 -9.37
C ASP A 23 -14.79 -12.19 -8.89
N VAL A 24 -15.81 -13.04 -8.98
CA VAL A 24 -15.69 -14.44 -8.61
C VAL A 24 -16.58 -15.31 -9.49
N GLN A 25 -15.98 -16.35 -10.07
CA GLN A 25 -16.65 -17.33 -10.93
C GLN A 25 -17.43 -16.73 -12.11
N GLY A 26 -17.13 -15.50 -12.59
CA GLY A 26 -17.87 -14.84 -13.67
C GLY A 26 -19.02 -13.92 -13.21
N GLU A 27 -19.12 -13.66 -11.92
CA GLU A 27 -19.99 -12.64 -11.32
C GLU A 27 -19.18 -11.55 -10.64
N SER A 28 -19.83 -10.41 -10.37
CA SER A 28 -19.22 -9.23 -9.79
C SER A 28 -20.05 -8.75 -8.59
N PHE A 29 -19.34 -8.43 -7.51
CA PHE A 29 -19.90 -7.95 -6.26
C PHE A 29 -19.07 -6.78 -5.73
N VAL A 30 -19.60 -6.04 -4.77
CA VAL A 30 -18.89 -5.02 -4.00
C VAL A 30 -19.01 -5.31 -2.51
N ALA A 31 -17.92 -5.20 -1.76
CA ALA A 31 -17.95 -5.39 -0.32
C ALA A 31 -18.76 -4.27 0.36
N ALA A 32 -19.69 -4.64 1.25
CA ALA A 32 -20.49 -3.69 2.00
C ALA A 32 -19.73 -3.12 3.21
N GLY A 33 -20.25 -2.03 3.79
CA GLY A 33 -19.67 -1.39 4.96
C GLY A 33 -19.68 -2.28 6.21
N ILE A 34 -18.75 -2.01 7.12
CA ILE A 34 -18.55 -2.87 8.31
C ILE A 34 -19.74 -2.87 9.28
N GLU A 35 -20.65 -1.91 9.15
CA GLU A 35 -21.92 -1.89 9.90
C GLU A 35 -22.82 -3.10 9.62
N THR A 36 -22.59 -3.80 8.51
CA THR A 36 -23.34 -5.00 8.11
C THR A 36 -22.61 -6.31 8.43
N TRP A 37 -21.41 -6.25 9.01
CA TRP A 37 -20.68 -7.45 9.39
C TRP A 37 -21.42 -8.25 10.47
N PRO A 38 -21.35 -9.59 10.44
CA PRO A 38 -21.98 -10.43 11.45
C PRO A 38 -21.37 -10.22 12.84
N GLN A 39 -22.17 -10.47 13.89
CA GLN A 39 -21.70 -10.32 15.28
C GLN A 39 -20.54 -11.26 15.63
N ALA A 40 -20.53 -12.47 15.04
CA ALA A 40 -19.50 -13.49 15.24
C ALA A 40 -18.23 -13.13 14.46
N LYS A 41 -17.49 -12.14 14.95
CA LYS A 41 -16.21 -11.65 14.41
C LYS A 41 -15.04 -12.10 15.30
N THR A 42 -13.87 -12.31 14.71
CA THR A 42 -12.68 -12.75 15.45
C THR A 42 -11.88 -11.52 15.87
N PRO A 43 -11.64 -11.28 17.18
CA PRO A 43 -10.79 -10.18 17.62
C PRO A 43 -9.36 -10.33 17.10
N VAL A 44 -8.76 -9.22 16.67
CA VAL A 44 -7.34 -9.14 16.28
C VAL A 44 -6.67 -8.15 17.22
N PRO A 45 -6.03 -8.59 18.31
CA PRO A 45 -5.42 -7.68 19.27
C PRO A 45 -4.19 -6.98 18.66
N SER A 46 -4.15 -5.66 18.74
CA SER A 46 -2.98 -4.81 18.47
C SER A 46 -3.19 -3.45 19.15
N GLU A 47 -2.59 -3.26 20.33
CA GLU A 47 -2.77 -2.05 21.12
C GLU A 47 -2.08 -0.84 20.49
N ARG A 48 -0.86 -1.02 19.96
CA ARG A 48 -0.08 0.02 19.29
C ARG A 48 -0.84 0.62 18.10
N LEU A 49 -1.36 -0.24 17.23
CA LEU A 49 -2.13 0.18 16.07
C LEU A 49 -3.49 0.80 16.48
N ALA A 50 -4.14 0.27 17.53
CA ALA A 50 -5.41 0.79 18.02
C ALA A 50 -5.25 2.22 18.56
N THR A 51 -4.22 2.45 19.38
CA THR A 51 -3.86 3.78 19.91
C THR A 51 -3.54 4.75 18.78
N ARG A 52 -2.74 4.33 17.79
CA ARG A 52 -2.39 5.15 16.63
C ARG A 52 -3.60 5.55 15.77
N LEU A 53 -4.60 4.68 15.65
CA LEU A 53 -5.80 4.91 14.83
C LEU A 53 -6.98 5.47 15.64
N GLY A 54 -6.88 5.57 16.97
CA GLY A 54 -8.00 5.89 17.84
C GLY A 54 -9.15 4.88 17.75
N ALA A 55 -8.85 3.62 17.42
CA ALA A 55 -9.82 2.56 17.26
C ALA A 55 -10.06 1.82 18.58
N THR A 56 -11.30 1.40 18.85
CA THR A 56 -11.62 0.61 20.07
C THR A 56 -11.20 -0.86 19.97
N GLY A 57 -10.71 -1.28 18.80
CA GLY A 57 -10.26 -2.64 18.55
C GLY A 57 -10.39 -3.04 17.09
N PHE A 58 -9.80 -4.19 16.75
CA PHE A 58 -9.80 -4.73 15.40
C PHE A 58 -10.46 -6.09 15.33
N TYR A 59 -11.06 -6.38 14.19
CA TYR A 59 -11.74 -7.64 13.98
C TYR A 59 -11.54 -8.17 12.57
N ALA A 60 -11.24 -9.46 12.49
CA ALA A 60 -11.19 -10.18 11.23
C ALA A 60 -12.57 -10.72 10.84
N ALA A 61 -12.76 -10.83 9.52
CA ALA A 61 -13.91 -11.49 8.95
C ALA A 61 -14.09 -12.90 9.54
N PRO A 62 -15.32 -13.37 9.76
CA PRO A 62 -15.52 -14.76 10.16
C PRO A 62 -14.93 -15.69 9.09
N HIS A 63 -14.08 -16.63 9.49
CA HIS A 63 -13.50 -17.63 8.59
C HIS A 63 -14.04 -19.03 8.89
N THR A 64 -13.95 -19.90 7.89
CA THR A 64 -14.13 -21.35 8.02
C THR A 64 -12.79 -22.01 7.73
N LEU A 65 -12.38 -22.98 8.56
CA LEU A 65 -11.06 -23.62 8.45
C LEU A 65 -10.89 -24.38 7.13
N ASN A 66 -11.95 -25.06 6.67
CA ASN A 66 -12.02 -25.73 5.38
C ASN A 66 -13.47 -26.13 5.08
N ASP A 67 -13.68 -26.72 3.90
CA ASP A 67 -14.98 -27.20 3.40
C ASP A 67 -15.70 -28.16 4.34
N ARG A 68 -14.94 -28.93 5.15
CA ARG A 68 -15.50 -29.89 6.12
C ARG A 68 -16.14 -29.18 7.32
N TYR A 69 -15.62 -28.02 7.69
CA TYR A 69 -16.12 -27.19 8.81
C TYR A 69 -16.97 -26.00 8.33
N ASP A 70 -17.22 -25.91 7.03
CA ASP A 70 -18.07 -24.89 6.43
C ASP A 70 -19.55 -25.14 6.79
N GLN A 71 -20.12 -24.26 7.61
CA GLN A 71 -21.54 -24.30 7.96
C GLN A 71 -22.32 -23.45 6.95
N PRO A 72 -23.26 -24.04 6.17
CA PRO A 72 -23.98 -23.32 5.12
C PRO A 72 -24.70 -22.04 5.58
N ASP A 73 -25.14 -22.02 6.85
CA ASP A 73 -25.90 -20.92 7.43
C ASP A 73 -25.03 -19.90 8.20
N ARG A 74 -23.71 -20.11 8.28
CA ARG A 74 -22.82 -19.17 8.99
C ARG A 74 -22.67 -17.91 8.14
N PRO A 75 -23.07 -16.73 8.65
CA PRO A 75 -22.98 -15.50 7.88
C PRO A 75 -21.52 -15.12 7.66
N GLY A 76 -21.14 -14.94 6.38
CA GLY A 76 -19.87 -14.36 5.99
C GLY A 76 -19.90 -12.83 5.96
N VAL A 77 -18.83 -12.21 5.47
CA VAL A 77 -18.81 -10.77 5.18
C VAL A 77 -19.80 -10.47 4.06
N PRO A 78 -20.63 -9.42 4.18
CA PRO A 78 -21.62 -9.08 3.17
C PRO A 78 -20.99 -8.47 1.92
N TYR A 79 -21.30 -9.08 0.77
CA TYR A 79 -21.02 -8.56 -0.55
C TYR A 79 -22.34 -8.36 -1.30
N VAL A 80 -22.47 -7.23 -1.99
CA VAL A 80 -23.67 -6.87 -2.74
C VAL A 80 -23.38 -6.97 -4.22
N ARG A 81 -24.28 -7.58 -5.00
CA ARG A 81 -24.13 -7.68 -6.45
C ARG A 81 -23.98 -6.29 -7.07
N PHE A 82 -22.90 -6.10 -7.79
CA PHE A 82 -22.61 -4.86 -8.49
C PHE A 82 -21.61 -5.13 -9.62
N PRO A 83 -21.80 -4.58 -10.84
CA PRO A 83 -22.91 -3.72 -11.27
C PRO A 83 -24.25 -4.44 -11.26
N GLY A 84 -25.34 -3.71 -11.00
CA GLY A 84 -26.68 -4.30 -11.06
C GLY A 84 -27.18 -4.48 -12.49
N TRP A 85 -26.60 -3.78 -13.47
CA TRP A 85 -26.91 -4.02 -14.88
C TRP A 85 -26.10 -5.20 -15.41
N LEU A 86 -26.82 -6.18 -15.93
CA LEU A 86 -26.28 -7.39 -16.54
C LEU A 86 -26.78 -7.48 -17.99
N PHE A 87 -26.15 -8.33 -18.80
CA PHE A 87 -26.63 -8.65 -20.14
C PHE A 87 -26.51 -10.13 -20.47
N CYS A 88 -27.32 -10.61 -21.40
CA CYS A 88 -27.26 -11.97 -21.91
C CYS A 88 -26.28 -12.08 -23.08
N GLY A 89 -25.34 -13.02 -23.01
CA GLY A 89 -24.39 -13.28 -24.11
C GLY A 89 -25.07 -13.76 -25.40
N SER A 90 -26.22 -14.44 -25.30
CA SER A 90 -26.94 -15.01 -26.43
C SER A 90 -27.90 -14.01 -27.09
N CYS A 91 -28.91 -13.51 -26.36
CA CYS A 91 -29.91 -12.61 -26.94
C CYS A 91 -29.56 -11.12 -26.82
N ARG A 92 -28.44 -10.79 -26.17
CA ARG A 92 -27.95 -9.41 -25.98
C ARG A 92 -28.88 -8.50 -25.16
N ALA A 93 -29.98 -9.01 -24.60
CA ALA A 93 -30.86 -8.23 -23.74
C ALA A 93 -30.13 -7.81 -22.46
N MET A 94 -30.31 -6.54 -22.07
CA MET A 94 -29.82 -5.99 -20.81
C MET A 94 -30.92 -6.06 -19.75
N VAL A 95 -30.52 -6.39 -18.52
CA VAL A 95 -31.42 -6.58 -17.39
C VAL A 95 -30.86 -5.85 -16.18
N ARG A 96 -31.69 -5.02 -15.54
CA ARG A 96 -31.39 -4.48 -14.22
C ARG A 96 -31.73 -5.52 -13.14
N PHE A 97 -30.71 -6.17 -12.60
CA PHE A 97 -30.82 -7.08 -11.46
C PHE A 97 -30.77 -6.27 -10.16
N LEU A 98 -31.75 -6.50 -9.28
CA LEU A 98 -31.92 -5.79 -8.02
C LEU A 98 -31.68 -6.77 -6.86
N ARG A 99 -31.38 -6.24 -5.66
CA ARG A 99 -31.16 -7.10 -4.47
C ARG A 99 -32.35 -8.02 -4.16
N GLU A 100 -33.57 -7.56 -4.41
CA GLU A 100 -34.81 -8.35 -4.23
C GLU A 100 -34.91 -9.58 -5.15
N HIS A 101 -34.14 -9.60 -6.24
CA HIS A 101 -34.08 -10.75 -7.15
C HIS A 101 -32.99 -11.76 -6.74
N GLU A 102 -32.11 -11.41 -5.79
CA GLU A 102 -31.01 -12.27 -5.37
C GLU A 102 -31.54 -13.50 -4.63
N LYS A 103 -31.02 -14.67 -5.00
CA LYS A 103 -31.34 -15.94 -4.36
C LYS A 103 -30.05 -16.63 -3.94
N PRO A 104 -29.93 -17.09 -2.67
CA PRO A 104 -28.75 -17.79 -2.21
C PRO A 104 -28.39 -18.99 -3.10
N GLY A 105 -27.15 -19.06 -3.56
CA GLY A 105 -26.66 -20.19 -4.38
C GLY A 105 -27.11 -20.20 -5.84
N GLU A 106 -27.90 -19.23 -6.32
CA GLU A 106 -28.36 -19.18 -7.72
C GLU A 106 -27.73 -18.00 -8.45
N PRO A 107 -27.00 -18.21 -9.56
CA PRO A 107 -26.50 -17.10 -10.37
C PRO A 107 -27.65 -16.49 -11.19
N PRO A 108 -27.57 -15.20 -11.57
CA PRO A 108 -28.58 -14.55 -12.39
C PRO A 108 -28.60 -15.16 -13.80
N VAL A 109 -29.77 -15.61 -14.24
CA VAL A 109 -29.98 -16.24 -15.57
C VAL A 109 -30.91 -15.41 -16.44
N CYS A 110 -30.75 -15.53 -17.76
CA CYS A 110 -31.62 -14.87 -18.72
C CYS A 110 -32.98 -15.58 -18.80
N THR A 111 -34.06 -14.85 -18.49
CA THR A 111 -35.43 -15.38 -18.57
C THR A 111 -36.04 -15.31 -19.97
N SER A 112 -35.39 -14.62 -20.92
CA SER A 112 -35.86 -14.50 -22.30
C SER A 112 -35.37 -15.63 -23.21
N CYS A 113 -34.34 -16.37 -22.80
CA CYS A 113 -33.78 -17.47 -23.57
C CYS A 113 -34.21 -18.80 -22.96
N SER A 114 -34.63 -19.75 -23.79
CA SER A 114 -35.01 -21.10 -23.33
C SER A 114 -33.88 -21.83 -22.61
N ALA A 115 -32.63 -21.65 -23.06
CA ALA A 115 -31.44 -22.24 -22.46
C ALA A 115 -31.02 -21.59 -21.12
N ALA A 116 -31.72 -20.54 -20.66
CA ALA A 116 -31.43 -19.80 -19.44
C ALA A 116 -29.92 -19.53 -19.19
N PRO A 117 -29.17 -18.99 -20.18
CA PRO A 117 -27.75 -18.72 -20.01
C PRO A 117 -27.54 -17.71 -18.88
N ARG A 118 -26.41 -17.86 -18.17
CA ARG A 118 -26.00 -16.94 -17.11
C ARG A 118 -25.79 -15.53 -17.67
N LEU A 119 -26.26 -14.54 -16.91
CA LEU A 119 -26.08 -13.14 -17.24
C LEU A 119 -24.67 -12.66 -16.87
N THR A 120 -24.10 -11.82 -17.72
CA THR A 120 -22.77 -11.22 -17.56
C THR A 120 -22.90 -9.80 -17.02
N PRO A 121 -22.12 -9.39 -16.00
CA PRO A 121 -22.15 -8.01 -15.51
C PRO A 121 -21.65 -7.02 -16.56
N MET A 122 -22.27 -5.84 -16.62
CA MET A 122 -21.76 -4.72 -17.43
C MET A 122 -20.35 -4.33 -16.98
N ARG A 123 -19.49 -3.94 -17.93
CA ARG A 123 -18.07 -3.66 -17.66
C ARG A 123 -17.80 -2.23 -17.21
N PHE A 124 -18.76 -1.33 -17.33
CA PHE A 124 -18.59 0.09 -17.06
C PHE A 124 -19.42 0.53 -15.87
N VAL A 125 -18.81 1.35 -15.03
CA VAL A 125 -19.38 1.88 -13.79
C VAL A 125 -19.10 3.36 -13.69
N ARG A 126 -19.86 4.03 -12.83
CA ARG A 126 -19.78 5.47 -12.59
C ARG A 126 -19.19 5.72 -11.20
N ILE A 127 -18.16 6.56 -11.13
CA ILE A 127 -17.50 6.97 -9.89
C ILE A 127 -17.42 8.49 -9.79
N CYS A 128 -17.16 9.02 -8.58
CA CYS A 128 -16.84 10.43 -8.36
C CYS A 128 -15.74 10.60 -7.29
N ALA A 129 -15.19 11.82 -7.19
CA ALA A 129 -14.15 12.15 -6.22
C ALA A 129 -14.58 12.01 -4.75
N ASP A 130 -15.88 12.19 -4.43
CA ASP A 130 -16.41 11.94 -3.08
C ASP A 130 -16.54 10.43 -2.73
N GLY A 131 -16.08 9.53 -3.61
CA GLY A 131 -16.00 8.09 -3.33
C GLY A 131 -17.26 7.27 -3.64
N HIS A 132 -18.29 7.88 -4.21
CA HIS A 132 -19.52 7.19 -4.63
C HIS A 132 -19.29 6.26 -5.83
N LEU A 133 -20.03 5.16 -5.86
CA LEU A 133 -20.01 4.16 -6.92
C LEU A 133 -21.44 3.81 -7.33
N ASP A 134 -21.72 3.90 -8.63
CA ASP A 134 -23.04 3.58 -9.18
C ASP A 134 -22.91 2.95 -10.57
N ASP A 135 -24.01 2.39 -11.06
CA ASP A 135 -24.06 1.98 -12.45
C ASP A 135 -24.12 3.19 -13.39
N VAL A 136 -23.66 2.99 -14.62
CA VAL A 136 -23.96 3.90 -15.73
C VAL A 136 -25.48 3.93 -15.94
N ASP A 137 -26.05 5.13 -16.15
CA ASP A 137 -27.43 5.26 -16.60
C ASP A 137 -27.52 4.83 -18.08
N TRP A 138 -27.64 3.53 -18.30
CA TRP A 138 -27.66 2.93 -19.64
C TRP A 138 -28.86 3.37 -20.47
N TRP A 139 -29.99 3.70 -19.83
CA TRP A 139 -31.12 4.27 -20.55
C TRP A 139 -30.77 5.66 -21.05
N TYR A 140 -30.27 6.54 -20.18
CA TYR A 140 -29.84 7.87 -20.60
C TYR A 140 -28.73 7.81 -21.64
N TRP A 141 -27.73 6.94 -21.48
CA TRP A 141 -26.63 6.74 -22.42
C TRP A 141 -27.13 6.44 -23.84
N ALA A 142 -28.05 5.47 -23.98
CA ALA A 142 -28.61 5.11 -25.28
C ALA A 142 -29.43 6.24 -25.92
N HIS A 143 -30.03 7.13 -25.11
CA HIS A 143 -30.91 8.21 -25.57
C HIS A 143 -30.25 9.59 -25.59
N SER A 144 -28.97 9.71 -25.20
CA SER A 144 -28.30 11.01 -25.09
C SER A 144 -28.02 11.65 -26.45
N SER A 145 -27.91 10.84 -27.51
CA SER A 145 -27.80 11.26 -28.91
C SER A 145 -29.12 11.78 -29.50
N LEU A 146 -30.25 11.47 -28.86
CA LEU A 146 -31.57 11.95 -29.28
C LEU A 146 -31.88 13.33 -28.69
N ALA A 147 -32.62 14.13 -29.47
CA ALA A 147 -33.22 15.38 -28.99
C ALA A 147 -34.11 15.14 -27.76
N PRO A 148 -34.20 16.10 -26.81
CA PRO A 148 -34.95 15.93 -25.56
C PRO A 148 -36.40 15.48 -25.74
N GLU A 149 -37.08 16.00 -26.77
CA GLU A 149 -38.48 15.66 -27.09
C GLU A 149 -38.63 14.19 -27.49
N LEU A 150 -37.71 13.69 -28.32
CA LEU A 150 -37.70 12.29 -28.77
C LEU A 150 -37.33 11.32 -27.66
N ARG A 151 -36.50 11.77 -26.71
CA ARG A 151 -36.15 11.03 -25.49
C ARG A 151 -37.37 10.93 -24.56
N ALA A 152 -38.08 12.02 -24.35
CA ALA A 152 -39.28 12.05 -23.50
C ALA A 152 -40.44 11.22 -24.06
N ALA A 153 -40.55 11.14 -25.40
CA ALA A 153 -41.56 10.33 -26.08
C ALA A 153 -41.32 8.81 -26.03
N CYS A 154 -40.22 8.34 -25.44
CA CYS A 154 -39.94 6.91 -25.29
C CYS A 154 -40.89 6.27 -24.28
N SER A 155 -41.51 5.13 -24.63
CA SER A 155 -42.46 4.42 -23.76
C SER A 155 -41.85 3.97 -22.44
N GLU A 156 -40.53 3.79 -22.38
CA GLU A 156 -39.78 3.41 -21.18
C GLU A 156 -39.29 4.62 -20.37
N ALA A 157 -39.48 5.87 -20.83
CA ALA A 157 -38.91 7.06 -20.17
C ALA A 157 -39.34 7.21 -18.71
N LYS A 158 -40.60 6.89 -18.39
CA LYS A 158 -41.14 6.93 -17.01
C LYS A 158 -40.54 5.86 -16.10
N HIS A 159 -39.94 4.81 -16.67
CA HIS A 159 -39.32 3.70 -15.94
C HIS A 159 -37.86 3.48 -16.38
N ALA A 160 -37.15 4.54 -16.77
CA ALA A 160 -35.79 4.49 -17.29
C ALA A 160 -34.83 3.64 -16.43
N TRP A 161 -34.94 3.75 -15.10
CA TRP A 161 -34.13 3.01 -14.14
C TRP A 161 -34.35 1.48 -14.14
N LYS A 162 -35.47 0.99 -14.69
CA LYS A 162 -35.81 -0.43 -14.87
C LYS A 162 -36.05 -0.78 -16.35
N ALA A 163 -35.55 0.03 -17.28
CA ALA A 163 -35.87 -0.10 -18.71
C ALA A 163 -35.60 -1.53 -19.22
N ARG A 164 -36.65 -2.23 -19.65
CA ARG A 164 -36.59 -3.67 -19.97
C ARG A 164 -36.25 -3.98 -21.42
N ARG A 165 -36.11 -2.94 -22.25
CA ARG A 165 -35.94 -3.04 -23.70
C ARG A 165 -34.56 -2.58 -24.17
N LEU A 166 -33.57 -2.50 -23.28
CA LEU A 166 -32.19 -2.20 -23.67
C LEU A 166 -31.48 -3.48 -24.14
N SER A 167 -30.61 -3.34 -25.13
CA SER A 167 -29.78 -4.43 -25.66
C SER A 167 -28.34 -3.96 -25.88
N PHE A 168 -27.38 -4.82 -25.54
CA PHE A 168 -25.95 -4.59 -25.68
C PHE A 168 -25.43 -5.27 -26.94
N ARG A 169 -25.11 -4.50 -27.98
CA ARG A 169 -24.77 -5.01 -29.31
C ARG A 169 -23.28 -4.96 -29.57
N VAL A 170 -22.84 -5.85 -30.44
CA VAL A 170 -21.48 -5.89 -30.97
C VAL A 170 -21.63 -5.84 -32.49
N ALA A 171 -21.00 -4.85 -33.13
CA ALA A 171 -20.96 -4.71 -34.57
C ALA A 171 -19.88 -5.63 -35.16
N ASP A 172 -20.18 -6.29 -36.28
CA ASP A 172 -19.29 -7.28 -36.90
C ASP A 172 -18.07 -6.67 -37.60
N ARG A 173 -18.05 -5.35 -37.85
CA ARG A 173 -17.08 -4.68 -38.75
C ARG A 173 -16.25 -3.58 -38.09
N ALA A 174 -16.40 -3.37 -36.79
CA ALA A 174 -15.64 -2.38 -36.04
C ALA A 174 -14.76 -3.06 -35.00
N SER A 175 -13.60 -2.47 -34.71
CA SER A 175 -12.72 -2.86 -33.61
C SER A 175 -12.84 -1.84 -32.48
N GLY A 176 -12.60 -2.23 -31.23
CA GLY A 176 -12.60 -1.28 -30.12
C GLY A 176 -13.98 -0.98 -29.52
N LEU A 177 -14.13 0.20 -28.91
CA LEU A 177 -15.34 0.59 -28.18
C LEU A 177 -16.46 1.06 -29.11
N GLU A 178 -16.14 1.59 -30.29
CA GLU A 178 -17.11 1.96 -31.32
C GLU A 178 -17.88 0.76 -31.89
N ALA A 179 -17.34 -0.45 -31.72
CA ALA A 179 -18.02 -1.69 -32.10
C ALA A 179 -19.12 -2.09 -31.12
N LEU A 180 -19.13 -1.51 -29.93
CA LEU A 180 -20.09 -1.83 -28.88
C LEU A 180 -21.15 -0.74 -28.83
N SER A 181 -22.43 -1.11 -28.77
CA SER A 181 -23.51 -0.13 -28.65
C SER A 181 -24.60 -0.57 -27.68
N VAL A 182 -25.33 0.40 -27.14
CA VAL A 182 -26.56 0.15 -26.39
C VAL A 182 -27.73 0.69 -27.19
N ARG A 183 -28.68 -0.20 -27.50
CA ARG A 183 -29.89 0.14 -28.25
C ARG A 183 -31.16 -0.08 -27.44
N CYS A 184 -32.10 0.86 -27.55
CA CYS A 184 -33.45 0.74 -27.02
C CYS A 184 -34.42 0.16 -28.06
N GLY A 185 -35.03 -0.98 -27.73
CA GLY A 185 -36.11 -1.62 -28.49
C GLY A 185 -37.52 -1.17 -28.07
N ALA A 186 -37.64 -0.08 -27.33
CA ALA A 186 -38.92 0.52 -26.97
C ALA A 186 -39.60 1.20 -28.18
N THR A 187 -40.84 1.61 -27.98
CA THR A 187 -41.60 2.40 -28.95
C THR A 187 -41.79 3.83 -28.44
N ARG A 188 -42.28 4.72 -29.30
CA ARG A 188 -42.79 6.05 -28.97
C ARG A 188 -44.31 6.08 -29.07
N ASP A 189 -44.90 7.22 -28.74
CA ASP A 189 -46.31 7.50 -29.01
C ASP A 189 -46.65 7.22 -30.47
N GLY A 190 -47.76 6.51 -30.71
CA GLY A 190 -48.16 6.05 -32.04
C GLY A 190 -47.43 4.81 -32.55
N GLY A 191 -46.70 4.07 -31.70
CA GLY A 191 -46.17 2.74 -32.02
C GLY A 191 -44.87 2.72 -32.83
N LYS A 192 -44.28 3.88 -33.14
CA LYS A 192 -43.01 3.98 -33.88
C LYS A 192 -41.83 3.50 -33.03
N PRO A 193 -40.76 2.92 -33.60
CA PRO A 193 -39.56 2.56 -32.85
C PRO A 193 -38.92 3.77 -32.14
N CYS A 194 -38.41 3.55 -30.93
CA CYS A 194 -37.68 4.56 -30.16
C CYS A 194 -36.42 5.05 -30.90
N GLY A 195 -35.74 4.16 -31.61
CA GLY A 195 -34.56 4.51 -32.42
C GLY A 195 -33.34 4.97 -31.61
N ALA A 196 -33.39 4.92 -30.28
CA ALA A 196 -32.26 5.29 -29.44
C ALA A 196 -31.16 4.21 -29.53
N GLU A 197 -29.99 4.62 -30.00
CA GLU A 197 -28.77 3.81 -30.06
C GLU A 197 -27.57 4.73 -29.90
N ARG A 198 -26.60 4.30 -29.11
CA ARG A 198 -25.31 4.99 -28.95
C ARG A 198 -24.20 3.97 -28.77
N ASP A 199 -23.10 4.15 -29.48
CA ASP A 199 -21.87 3.38 -29.28
C ASP A 199 -21.19 3.72 -27.94
N LEU A 200 -20.07 3.06 -27.65
CA LEU A 200 -19.31 3.26 -26.42
C LEU A 200 -18.01 4.06 -26.61
N LEU A 201 -17.78 4.69 -27.78
CA LEU A 201 -16.50 5.36 -28.06
C LEU A 201 -16.17 6.40 -26.97
N ASP A 202 -17.16 7.21 -26.59
CA ASP A 202 -17.01 8.26 -25.58
C ASP A 202 -17.43 7.82 -24.17
N ILE A 203 -17.56 6.51 -23.89
CA ILE A 203 -18.09 6.07 -22.59
C ILE A 203 -17.15 6.38 -21.45
N LEU A 204 -15.84 6.39 -21.66
CA LEU A 204 -14.86 6.56 -20.59
C LEU A 204 -14.60 8.05 -20.32
N GLY A 205 -14.29 8.37 -19.06
CA GLY A 205 -13.95 9.73 -18.65
C GLY A 205 -15.15 10.53 -18.14
N PRO A 206 -15.06 11.87 -18.11
CA PRO A 206 -16.07 12.74 -17.50
C PRO A 206 -17.39 12.67 -18.27
N GLN A 207 -18.49 12.52 -17.55
CA GLN A 207 -19.83 12.40 -18.13
C GLN A 207 -20.79 13.47 -17.58
N GLY A 208 -21.81 13.79 -18.36
CA GLY A 208 -22.90 14.65 -17.93
C GLY A 208 -23.76 14.02 -16.82
N GLY A 209 -24.49 14.87 -16.08
CA GLY A 209 -25.40 14.45 -15.01
C GLY A 209 -24.77 14.51 -13.61
N ARG A 210 -25.63 14.53 -12.58
CA ARG A 210 -25.21 14.65 -11.18
C ARG A 210 -24.94 13.30 -10.54
N CYS A 211 -23.91 13.21 -9.69
CA CYS A 211 -23.65 12.03 -8.89
C CYS A 211 -24.91 11.62 -8.12
N SER A 212 -25.17 10.32 -8.02
CA SER A 212 -26.32 9.81 -7.27
C SER A 212 -26.16 9.95 -5.75
N GLY A 213 -24.94 10.27 -5.29
CA GLY A 213 -24.62 10.45 -3.88
C GLY A 213 -24.77 9.17 -3.07
N ARG A 214 -24.63 8.00 -3.71
CA ARG A 214 -24.83 6.70 -3.05
C ARG A 214 -23.75 5.70 -3.46
N ASN A 215 -23.59 4.68 -2.62
CA ASN A 215 -22.83 3.48 -2.92
C ASN A 215 -23.77 2.26 -3.08
N PRO A 216 -23.34 1.18 -3.78
CA PRO A 216 -24.25 0.11 -4.15
C PRO A 216 -24.73 -0.74 -2.98
N TRP A 217 -24.08 -0.69 -1.81
CA TRP A 217 -24.49 -1.38 -0.57
C TRP A 217 -25.43 -0.55 0.32
N GLN A 218 -25.51 0.77 0.11
CA GLN A 218 -26.41 1.67 0.83
C GLN A 218 -27.86 1.53 0.35
N ARG A 219 -28.82 1.90 1.20
CA ARG A 219 -30.25 1.96 0.88
C ARG A 219 -30.54 3.21 0.06
N ARG A 220 -31.67 3.22 -0.67
CA ARG A 220 -32.04 4.32 -1.58
C ARG A 220 -32.23 5.67 -0.88
N ASN A 221 -32.63 5.65 0.39
CA ASN A 221 -32.86 6.84 1.24
C ASN A 221 -31.61 7.31 1.99
N GLU A 222 -30.46 6.67 1.79
CA GLU A 222 -29.17 7.02 2.41
C GLU A 222 -28.28 7.83 1.44
N ASN A 223 -28.87 8.42 0.41
CA ASN A 223 -28.13 9.22 -0.55
C ASN A 223 -27.71 10.56 0.05
N SER A 224 -26.45 10.92 -0.16
CA SER A 224 -25.91 12.24 0.18
C SER A 224 -26.13 13.22 -0.98
N SER A 225 -26.11 14.51 -0.68
CA SER A 225 -25.98 15.54 -1.72
C SER A 225 -24.55 15.53 -2.25
N CYS A 226 -24.36 15.26 -3.54
CA CYS A 226 -23.04 15.27 -4.18
C CYS A 226 -23.07 16.14 -5.44
N SER A 227 -22.14 17.09 -5.54
CA SER A 227 -21.98 18.00 -6.68
C SER A 227 -20.81 17.63 -7.60
N GLN A 228 -20.08 16.56 -7.30
CA GLN A 228 -18.90 16.16 -8.05
C GLN A 228 -19.24 15.75 -9.49
N GLN A 229 -18.32 16.04 -10.41
CA GLN A 229 -18.35 15.48 -11.75
C GLN A 229 -18.17 13.96 -11.67
N VAL A 230 -18.92 13.27 -12.50
CA VAL A 230 -18.89 11.82 -12.57
C VAL A 230 -18.01 11.34 -13.70
N HIS A 231 -17.36 10.22 -13.45
CA HIS A 231 -16.50 9.56 -14.43
C HIS A 231 -17.00 8.16 -14.65
N ASN A 232 -17.17 7.81 -15.91
CA ASN A 232 -17.39 6.43 -16.29
C ASN A 232 -16.02 5.77 -16.50
N VAL A 233 -15.84 4.61 -15.89
CA VAL A 233 -14.59 3.84 -15.94
C VAL A 233 -14.90 2.37 -16.14
N GLN A 234 -13.89 1.59 -16.54
CA GLN A 234 -14.00 0.15 -16.47
C GLN A 234 -14.06 -0.29 -15.00
N ARG A 235 -14.93 -1.24 -14.68
CA ARG A 235 -15.14 -1.71 -13.29
C ARG A 235 -13.90 -2.33 -12.64
N THR A 236 -12.91 -2.74 -13.44
CA THR A 236 -11.61 -3.29 -13.02
C THR A 236 -10.48 -2.26 -13.08
N ALA A 237 -10.78 -0.99 -13.34
CA ALA A 237 -9.77 0.06 -13.37
C ALA A 237 -9.26 0.37 -11.95
N GLY A 238 -7.95 0.61 -11.81
CA GLY A 238 -7.34 0.89 -10.50
C GLY A 238 -7.92 2.13 -9.79
N ASN A 239 -8.40 3.12 -10.54
CA ASN A 239 -9.05 4.30 -9.98
C ASN A 239 -10.47 4.06 -9.45
N VAL A 240 -10.99 2.83 -9.55
CA VAL A 240 -12.22 2.45 -8.85
C VAL A 240 -11.98 2.32 -7.36
N TYR A 241 -10.79 1.93 -6.89
CA TYR A 241 -10.58 1.62 -5.49
C TYR A 241 -9.12 1.83 -5.06
N TYR A 242 -8.90 2.81 -4.17
CA TYR A 242 -7.62 3.04 -3.48
C TYR A 242 -7.79 2.73 -1.99
N PRO A 243 -7.37 1.56 -1.50
CA PRO A 243 -7.49 1.19 -0.10
C PRO A 243 -6.59 2.07 0.78
N VAL A 244 -7.05 2.41 1.99
CA VAL A 244 -6.26 3.10 3.01
C VAL A 244 -6.05 2.17 4.19
N VAL A 245 -4.88 1.53 4.21
CA VAL A 245 -4.51 0.50 5.18
C VAL A 245 -3.31 0.94 5.99
N PHE A 246 -3.39 0.71 7.29
CA PHE A 246 -2.28 0.88 8.22
C PHE A 246 -1.87 -0.48 8.73
N SER A 247 -0.57 -0.67 8.95
CA SER A 247 -0.06 -1.88 9.57
C SER A 247 0.93 -1.60 10.68
N ALA A 248 1.04 -2.55 11.60
CA ALA A 248 2.00 -2.54 12.69
C ALA A 248 2.57 -3.94 12.87
N LEU A 249 3.86 -4.04 13.15
CA LEU A 249 4.46 -5.27 13.66
C LEU A 249 4.15 -5.39 15.15
N ASP A 250 3.79 -6.59 15.60
CA ASP A 250 3.66 -6.87 17.01
C ASP A 250 5.04 -7.10 17.61
N ILE A 251 5.63 -6.00 18.04
CA ILE A 251 6.92 -5.95 18.67
C ILE A 251 6.70 -5.83 20.19
N PRO A 252 7.38 -6.65 21.01
CA PRO A 252 7.39 -6.50 22.45
C PRO A 252 7.80 -5.07 22.83
N GLN A 253 7.20 -4.46 23.85
CA GLN A 253 7.64 -3.14 24.29
C GLN A 253 9.10 -3.23 24.77
N THR A 254 10.02 -2.68 23.99
CA THR A 254 11.40 -2.45 24.43
C THR A 254 11.39 -1.21 25.31
N ALA A 255 11.87 -1.35 26.54
CA ALA A 255 12.09 -0.20 27.42
C ALA A 255 13.33 0.62 27.00
N GLU A 256 14.13 0.09 26.07
CA GLU A 256 15.39 0.69 25.66
C GLU A 256 15.22 1.62 24.45
N PRO A 257 15.81 2.83 24.50
CA PRO A 257 15.96 3.69 23.34
C PRO A 257 16.93 3.06 22.32
N SER A 258 16.89 3.50 21.06
CA SER A 258 17.80 2.97 20.00
C SER A 258 19.26 3.13 20.36
N ARG A 259 20.15 2.36 19.70
CA ARG A 259 21.60 2.53 19.86
C ARG A 259 22.05 3.97 19.59
N ALA A 260 21.52 4.61 18.55
CA ALA A 260 21.81 6.01 18.26
C ALA A 260 21.34 6.97 19.37
N GLU A 261 20.15 6.78 19.93
CA GLU A 261 19.69 7.57 21.07
C GLU A 261 20.49 7.29 22.34
N GLN A 262 20.96 6.06 22.55
CA GLN A 262 21.86 5.70 23.65
C GLN A 262 23.22 6.37 23.49
N ASP A 263 23.84 6.27 22.31
CA ASP A 263 25.11 6.91 21.97
C ASP A 263 25.00 8.44 22.13
N LEU A 264 23.88 9.02 21.69
CA LEU A 264 23.59 10.45 21.85
C LEU A 264 23.38 10.83 23.33
N ALA A 265 22.68 9.99 24.10
CA ALA A 265 22.52 10.19 25.54
C ALA A 265 23.86 10.06 26.28
N GLU A 266 24.73 9.14 25.87
CA GLU A 266 26.09 9.01 26.38
C GLU A 266 26.96 10.21 25.99
N ALA A 267 26.87 10.70 24.75
CA ALA A 267 27.56 11.91 24.31
C ALA A 267 27.11 13.15 25.11
N VAL A 268 25.81 13.30 25.38
CA VAL A 268 25.27 14.37 26.22
C VAL A 268 25.77 14.24 27.66
N ARG A 269 25.69 13.05 28.27
CA ARG A 269 26.17 12.81 29.65
C ARG A 269 27.70 12.95 29.77
N GLY A 270 28.43 12.60 28.72
CA GLY A 270 29.88 12.70 28.62
C GLY A 270 30.40 14.08 28.24
N HIS A 271 29.50 15.02 27.89
CA HIS A 271 29.88 16.35 27.45
C HIS A 271 30.57 17.15 28.56
N GLY A 272 31.62 17.91 28.23
CA GLY A 272 32.41 18.68 29.22
C GLY A 272 31.60 19.74 29.98
N TYR A 273 30.45 20.15 29.46
CA TYR A 273 29.52 21.09 30.11
C TYR A 273 28.35 20.43 30.82
N TRP A 274 28.24 19.09 30.80
CA TRP A 274 27.11 18.37 31.42
C TRP A 274 27.00 18.64 32.92
N THR A 275 28.12 18.52 33.65
CA THR A 275 28.16 18.83 35.09
C THR A 275 27.84 20.30 35.36
N ASN A 276 28.36 21.21 34.52
CA ASN A 276 28.08 22.64 34.63
C ASN A 276 26.60 22.96 34.40
N LEU A 277 25.94 22.25 33.49
CA LEU A 277 24.51 22.37 33.23
C LEU A 277 23.72 21.96 34.48
N ILE A 278 24.03 20.79 35.07
CA ILE A 278 23.37 20.30 36.30
C ILE A 278 23.58 21.29 37.46
N ASP A 279 24.82 21.76 37.67
CA ASP A 279 25.17 22.65 38.79
C ASP A 279 24.55 24.05 38.69
N THR A 280 24.12 24.47 37.50
CA THR A 280 23.59 25.82 37.25
C THR A 280 22.09 25.85 36.95
N LEU A 281 21.38 24.72 37.11
CA LEU A 281 19.95 24.61 36.93
C LEU A 281 19.18 25.70 37.71
N GLY A 282 18.22 26.36 37.03
CA GLY A 282 17.44 27.47 37.59
C GLY A 282 18.11 28.84 37.51
N THR A 283 19.28 28.95 36.89
CA THR A 283 19.95 30.23 36.58
C THR A 283 19.98 30.48 35.07
N SER A 284 20.22 31.73 34.64
CA SER A 284 20.39 32.08 33.22
C SER A 284 21.60 31.44 32.55
N ARG A 285 22.49 30.79 33.32
CA ARG A 285 23.68 30.10 32.81
C ARG A 285 23.37 28.68 32.34
N ALA A 286 22.30 28.07 32.85
CA ALA A 286 21.86 26.75 32.39
C ALA A 286 21.49 26.76 30.91
N ASP A 287 20.80 27.82 30.44
CA ASP A 287 20.40 27.95 29.04
C ASP A 287 21.61 28.05 28.10
N LEU A 288 22.71 28.67 28.55
CA LEU A 288 23.97 28.74 27.78
C LEU A 288 24.63 27.37 27.65
N PHE A 289 24.78 26.64 28.75
CA PHE A 289 25.39 25.29 28.71
C PHE A 289 24.50 24.29 27.96
N ARG A 290 23.18 24.40 28.08
CA ARG A 290 22.22 23.64 27.27
C ARG A 290 22.41 23.92 25.79
N GLY A 291 22.50 25.19 25.40
CA GLY A 291 22.72 25.59 24.00
C GLY A 291 24.00 25.00 23.42
N MET A 292 25.11 25.05 24.19
CA MET A 292 26.39 24.47 23.77
C MET A 292 26.33 22.95 23.62
N ILE A 293 25.76 22.23 24.60
CA ILE A 293 25.59 20.77 24.51
C ILE A 293 24.76 20.41 23.28
N LYS A 294 23.68 21.14 23.01
CA LYS A 294 22.83 20.92 21.84
C LYS A 294 23.57 21.17 20.53
N GLU A 295 24.36 22.23 20.44
CA GLU A 295 25.14 22.55 19.23
C GLU A 295 26.25 21.50 18.98
N ASP A 296 26.88 20.99 20.03
CA ASP A 296 28.00 20.04 19.94
C ASP A 296 27.54 18.59 19.74
N THR A 297 26.36 18.22 20.25
CA THR A 297 25.82 16.84 20.19
C THR A 297 24.67 16.66 19.20
N ASP A 298 24.06 17.74 18.72
CA ASP A 298 22.82 17.74 17.93
C ASP A 298 21.61 17.09 18.65
N ALA A 299 21.66 16.99 19.99
CA ALA A 299 20.61 16.36 20.78
C ALA A 299 19.31 17.19 20.87
N PRO A 300 18.12 16.58 20.74
CA PRO A 300 16.86 17.30 20.89
C PRO A 300 16.63 17.72 22.35
N ASP A 301 15.95 18.86 22.55
CA ASP A 301 15.67 19.40 23.88
C ASP A 301 14.92 18.40 24.78
N SER A 302 14.06 17.57 24.19
CA SER A 302 13.32 16.52 24.91
C SER A 302 14.23 15.45 25.52
N LEU A 303 15.33 15.10 24.85
CA LEU A 303 16.30 14.13 25.37
C LEU A 303 17.10 14.77 26.51
N ILE A 304 17.56 16.01 26.33
CA ILE A 304 18.29 16.75 27.38
C ILE A 304 17.40 16.92 28.63
N ASP A 305 16.11 17.23 28.46
CA ASP A 305 15.14 17.34 29.54
C ASP A 305 14.95 16.02 30.29
N GLN A 306 14.84 14.91 29.56
CA GLN A 306 14.73 13.57 30.15
C GLN A 306 15.98 13.22 30.96
N LEU A 307 17.17 13.45 30.40
CA LEU A 307 18.45 13.17 31.05
C LEU A 307 18.66 14.05 32.31
N LEU A 308 18.22 15.30 32.28
CA LEU A 308 18.25 16.19 33.45
C LEU A 308 17.28 15.73 34.53
N ALA A 309 16.09 15.28 34.17
CA ALA A 309 15.11 14.72 35.11
C ALA A 309 15.65 13.44 35.78
N GLU A 310 16.28 12.55 35.00
CA GLU A 310 16.97 11.35 35.51
C GLU A 310 18.11 11.71 36.47
N ALA A 311 18.96 12.68 36.11
CA ALA A 311 20.13 13.07 36.90
C ALA A 311 19.79 13.81 38.19
N THR A 312 18.70 14.58 38.21
CA THR A 312 18.31 15.42 39.37
C THR A 312 17.25 14.78 40.26
N GLY A 313 16.63 13.68 39.81
CA GLY A 313 15.49 13.05 40.48
C GLY A 313 14.23 13.93 40.51
N ALA A 314 14.22 15.04 39.76
CA ALA A 314 13.04 15.87 39.60
C ALA A 314 12.04 15.18 38.65
N PRO A 315 10.73 15.22 38.93
CA PRO A 315 9.75 14.77 37.94
C PRO A 315 9.95 15.58 36.67
N ALA A 316 10.12 14.89 35.53
CA ALA A 316 10.26 15.54 34.23
C ALA A 316 9.16 16.61 34.08
N PRO A 317 9.49 17.86 33.73
CA PRO A 317 8.48 18.86 33.47
C PRO A 317 7.52 18.30 32.43
N LEU A 318 6.25 18.15 32.80
CA LEU A 318 5.21 17.88 31.81
C LEU A 318 5.30 19.02 30.79
N PRO A 319 5.48 18.74 29.48
CA PRO A 319 5.59 19.78 28.48
C PRO A 319 4.44 20.80 28.62
N ALA A 320 4.80 22.07 28.83
CA ALA A 320 3.85 23.15 29.12
C ALA A 320 2.96 23.50 27.92
N ASP A 321 3.43 23.18 26.72
CA ASP A 321 2.56 22.86 25.58
C ASP A 321 2.45 21.35 25.55
N ARG A 322 1.24 20.79 25.70
CA ARG A 322 0.96 19.54 24.99
C ARG A 322 0.83 19.95 23.52
N PRO A 323 1.78 19.63 22.62
CA PRO A 323 1.31 19.27 21.29
C PRO A 323 0.25 18.18 21.51
N GLU A 324 -0.78 18.12 20.65
CA GLU A 324 -1.65 16.93 20.62
C GLU A 324 -0.78 15.68 20.82
N PRO A 325 -1.16 14.71 21.67
CA PRO A 325 -0.29 13.59 22.04
C PRO A 325 0.38 13.08 20.77
N ALA A 326 1.70 13.27 20.68
CA ALA A 326 2.43 13.02 19.44
C ALA A 326 2.01 11.64 18.96
N LYS A 327 1.36 11.58 17.79
CA LYS A 327 0.82 10.31 17.27
C LYS A 327 1.93 9.28 17.33
N LEU A 328 1.67 8.14 17.97
CA LEU A 328 2.64 7.04 18.08
C LEU A 328 3.28 6.76 16.71
N ASP A 329 4.60 6.93 16.61
CA ASP A 329 5.31 6.63 15.37
C ASP A 329 5.68 5.15 15.35
N LEU A 330 4.91 4.38 14.59
CA LEU A 330 5.10 2.93 14.49
C LEU A 330 6.47 2.58 13.89
N SER A 331 6.97 3.38 12.94
CA SER A 331 8.24 3.13 12.25
C SER A 331 9.42 3.29 13.22
N ARG A 332 9.40 4.35 14.04
CA ARG A 332 10.42 4.59 15.06
C ARG A 332 10.53 3.43 16.04
N ASP A 333 9.43 3.09 16.68
CA ASP A 333 9.41 2.02 17.69
C ASP A 333 9.79 0.65 17.09
N GLU A 334 9.43 0.39 15.83
CA GLU A 334 9.86 -0.82 15.12
C GLU A 334 11.36 -0.84 14.86
N TRP A 335 11.91 0.29 14.40
CA TRP A 335 13.35 0.45 14.22
C TRP A 335 14.11 0.19 15.52
N TYR A 336 13.63 0.72 16.65
CA TYR A 336 14.33 0.61 17.93
C TYR A 336 14.47 -0.83 18.39
N ALA A 337 13.49 -1.68 18.12
CA ALA A 337 13.58 -3.09 18.45
C ALA A 337 14.58 -3.87 17.56
N PHE A 338 14.80 -3.42 16.32
CA PHE A 338 15.77 -4.05 15.42
C PHE A 338 17.21 -3.52 15.60
N ASP A 339 17.36 -2.27 16.05
CA ASP A 339 18.65 -1.61 16.30
C ASP A 339 19.08 -1.67 17.79
N ALA A 340 18.26 -2.25 18.67
CA ALA A 340 18.58 -2.40 20.10
C ALA A 340 19.87 -3.21 20.30
N VAL A 341 20.67 -2.85 21.31
CA VAL A 341 21.89 -3.59 21.68
C VAL A 341 21.52 -4.99 22.15
N GLU A 342 20.63 -5.07 23.14
CA GLU A 342 20.00 -6.31 23.60
C GLU A 342 18.68 -6.51 22.85
N LEU A 343 18.58 -7.61 22.09
CA LEU A 343 17.37 -7.90 21.33
C LEU A 343 16.21 -8.25 22.28
N PRO A 344 14.97 -7.80 21.99
CA PRO A 344 13.80 -8.14 22.79
C PRO A 344 13.62 -9.64 22.97
N GLU A 345 13.18 -10.04 24.17
CA GLU A 345 12.89 -11.42 24.52
C GLU A 345 11.86 -12.07 23.56
N PRO A 346 12.09 -13.32 23.12
CA PRO A 346 11.16 -14.01 22.24
C PRO A 346 9.76 -14.15 22.84
N THR A 347 8.75 -13.94 22.01
CA THR A 347 7.34 -14.13 22.36
C THR A 347 6.71 -15.18 21.43
N LYS A 348 5.41 -15.42 21.61
CA LYS A 348 4.68 -16.32 20.72
C LYS A 348 4.55 -15.75 19.31
N GLU A 349 4.49 -14.43 19.17
CA GLU A 349 4.24 -13.73 17.90
C GLU A 349 5.49 -13.07 17.29
N PHE A 350 6.58 -12.97 18.04
CA PHE A 350 7.79 -12.27 17.64
C PHE A 350 9.06 -12.97 18.14
N GLU A 351 10.00 -13.24 17.25
CA GLU A 351 11.30 -13.86 17.57
C GLU A 351 12.32 -13.39 16.54
N ILE A 352 13.42 -12.80 17.03
CA ILE A 352 14.51 -12.28 16.21
C ILE A 352 15.86 -12.72 16.77
N ARG A 353 16.87 -12.76 15.90
CA ARG A 353 18.26 -13.03 16.28
C ARG A 353 19.22 -12.27 15.37
N ARG A 354 20.43 -12.02 15.84
CA ARG A 354 21.48 -11.46 14.98
C ARG A 354 21.94 -12.50 13.98
N GLY A 355 22.01 -12.08 12.73
CA GLY A 355 22.72 -12.77 11.66
C GLY A 355 24.05 -12.10 11.39
N GLY A 356 24.66 -12.48 10.29
CA GLY A 356 25.89 -11.89 9.78
C GLY A 356 26.14 -12.40 8.36
N LEU A 357 27.10 -11.78 7.69
CA LEU A 357 27.56 -12.25 6.38
C LEU A 357 28.63 -13.35 6.50
N ASP A 358 29.20 -13.55 7.71
CA ASP A 358 30.38 -14.40 7.98
C ASP A 358 31.60 -13.95 7.17
N LEU A 359 31.76 -12.62 7.03
CA LEU A 359 32.84 -11.95 6.31
C LEU A 359 33.77 -11.16 7.25
N ASP A 360 33.68 -11.40 8.57
CA ASP A 360 34.48 -10.71 9.57
C ASP A 360 35.99 -10.95 9.32
N GLY A 361 36.71 -9.89 8.95
CA GLY A 361 38.13 -9.98 8.62
C GLY A 361 38.42 -10.56 7.23
N GLU A 362 37.41 -10.64 6.36
CA GLU A 362 37.58 -11.00 4.95
C GLU A 362 38.49 -9.99 4.24
N THR A 363 39.37 -10.50 3.38
CA THR A 363 40.32 -9.71 2.59
C THR A 363 40.16 -9.91 1.09
N GLU A 364 39.37 -10.90 0.67
CA GLU A 364 39.06 -11.15 -0.73
C GLU A 364 37.95 -10.22 -1.23
N GLU A 365 38.18 -9.64 -2.40
CA GLU A 365 37.17 -8.87 -3.13
C GLU A 365 36.22 -9.81 -3.89
N PRO A 366 34.92 -9.49 -4.03
CA PRO A 366 34.24 -8.26 -3.58
C PRO A 366 33.73 -8.28 -2.13
N TRP A 367 33.98 -9.36 -1.39
CA TRP A 367 33.37 -9.61 -0.09
C TRP A 367 33.83 -8.64 0.97
N ALA A 368 35.12 -8.32 1.02
CA ALA A 368 35.66 -7.33 1.95
C ALA A 368 35.02 -5.94 1.76
N THR A 369 34.85 -5.50 0.50
CA THR A 369 34.17 -4.23 0.22
C THR A 369 32.69 -4.29 0.57
N LEU A 370 32.00 -5.41 0.34
CA LEU A 370 30.59 -5.58 0.72
C LEU A 370 30.40 -5.48 2.24
N ASP A 371 31.22 -6.19 3.01
CA ASP A 371 31.15 -6.22 4.47
C ASP A 371 31.24 -4.80 5.06
N ALA A 372 32.15 -3.98 4.52
CA ALA A 372 32.34 -2.60 4.94
C ALA A 372 31.11 -1.68 4.73
N HIS A 373 30.10 -2.09 3.95
CA HIS A 373 28.86 -1.31 3.73
C HIS A 373 27.69 -1.74 4.62
N ILE A 374 27.80 -2.88 5.30
CA ILE A 374 26.71 -3.47 6.07
C ILE A 374 27.03 -3.39 7.56
N ASP A 375 26.22 -2.66 8.32
CA ASP A 375 26.37 -2.54 9.79
C ASP A 375 25.79 -3.76 10.51
N GLY A 376 24.73 -4.36 9.97
CA GLY A 376 24.12 -5.50 10.64
C GLY A 376 23.00 -6.17 9.88
N ILE A 377 22.77 -7.43 10.27
CA ILE A 377 21.67 -8.26 9.79
C ILE A 377 20.91 -8.80 11.00
N VAL A 378 19.59 -8.65 10.98
CA VAL A 378 18.71 -9.29 11.97
C VAL A 378 17.75 -10.20 11.22
N LEU A 379 17.69 -11.45 11.67
CA LEU A 379 16.79 -12.45 11.13
C LEU A 379 15.57 -12.54 12.03
N ALA A 380 14.39 -12.36 11.45
CA ALA A 380 13.12 -12.51 12.13
C ALA A 380 12.55 -13.88 11.83
N ASP A 381 12.87 -14.86 12.68
CA ASP A 381 12.35 -16.22 12.60
C ASP A 381 10.82 -16.26 12.78
N ARG A 382 10.27 -15.27 13.50
CA ARG A 382 8.83 -15.09 13.66
C ARG A 382 8.43 -13.62 13.72
N LEU A 383 7.47 -13.26 12.89
CA LEU A 383 6.91 -11.93 12.82
C LEU A 383 5.40 -11.98 12.66
N ARG A 384 4.67 -11.22 13.47
CA ARG A 384 3.23 -10.97 13.29
C ARG A 384 3.02 -9.52 12.86
N GLU A 385 2.31 -9.34 11.74
CA GLU A 385 1.85 -8.03 11.27
C GLU A 385 0.32 -7.98 11.36
N VAL A 386 -0.21 -6.90 11.94
CA VAL A 386 -1.63 -6.58 11.91
C VAL A 386 -1.89 -5.48 10.89
N ARG A 387 -2.81 -5.73 9.94
CA ARG A 387 -3.21 -4.78 8.89
C ARG A 387 -4.66 -4.38 9.08
N ALA A 388 -4.94 -3.08 9.24
CA ALA A 388 -6.26 -2.53 9.44
C ALA A 388 -6.68 -1.61 8.29
N LEU A 389 -7.87 -1.85 7.72
CA LEU A 389 -8.47 -1.00 6.69
C LEU A 389 -9.28 0.11 7.35
N THR A 390 -8.83 1.35 7.19
CA THR A 390 -9.55 2.54 7.71
C THR A 390 -10.64 3.03 6.75
N GLY A 391 -10.46 2.78 5.46
CA GLY A 391 -11.37 3.21 4.42
C GLY A 391 -10.75 3.10 3.03
N PHE A 392 -11.32 3.80 2.07
CA PHE A 392 -10.83 3.85 0.70
C PHE A 392 -11.11 5.21 0.06
N ARG A 393 -10.42 5.48 -1.05
CA ARG A 393 -10.67 6.61 -1.94
C ARG A 393 -11.02 6.08 -3.34
N ARG A 394 -11.66 6.90 -4.18
CA ARG A 394 -11.95 6.57 -5.59
C ARG A 394 -11.68 7.76 -6.48
N HIS A 395 -11.66 7.51 -7.79
CA HIS A 395 -11.38 8.45 -8.88
C HIS A 395 -9.95 8.96 -8.88
N SER A 396 -9.47 9.37 -7.73
CA SER A 396 -8.12 9.82 -7.48
C SER A 396 -7.69 9.40 -6.06
N PRO A 397 -6.39 9.20 -5.81
CA PRO A 397 -5.84 9.09 -4.46
C PRO A 397 -6.14 10.32 -3.56
N HIS A 398 -6.58 11.46 -4.11
CA HIS A 398 -7.03 12.65 -3.34
C HIS A 398 -8.54 12.69 -3.10
N GLY A 399 -9.28 11.71 -3.64
CA GLY A 399 -10.71 11.63 -3.39
C GLY A 399 -11.02 11.62 -1.89
N THR A 400 -12.24 11.99 -1.54
CA THR A 400 -12.69 11.96 -0.15
C THR A 400 -12.52 10.55 0.42
N LEU A 401 -11.93 10.46 1.61
CA LEU A 401 -11.83 9.20 2.32
C LEU A 401 -13.23 8.71 2.70
N VAL A 402 -13.67 7.62 2.08
CA VAL A 402 -14.84 6.87 2.52
C VAL A 402 -14.38 5.90 3.58
N ARG A 403 -14.79 6.13 4.83
CA ARG A 403 -14.44 5.27 5.96
C ARG A 403 -15.00 3.85 5.77
N ALA A 404 -14.29 2.86 6.32
CA ALA A 404 -14.74 1.47 6.32
C ALA A 404 -16.10 1.31 7.02
N ASP A 405 -16.33 2.08 8.10
CA ASP A 405 -17.65 2.31 8.67
C ASP A 405 -18.36 3.42 7.91
N THR A 406 -19.33 3.02 7.08
CA THR A 406 -20.11 3.99 6.30
C THR A 406 -21.26 4.60 7.09
N SER A 407 -21.56 4.07 8.29
CA SER A 407 -22.60 4.59 9.18
C SER A 407 -22.11 5.71 10.10
N GLY A 408 -20.81 5.78 10.37
CA GLY A 408 -20.18 6.72 11.30
C GLY A 408 -20.47 6.46 12.78
N ARG A 409 -20.96 5.26 13.14
CA ARG A 409 -21.39 4.87 14.50
C ARG A 409 -20.43 3.90 15.17
N LEU A 410 -19.55 3.27 14.39
CA LEU A 410 -18.62 2.27 14.86
C LEU A 410 -17.24 2.89 15.11
N ARG A 411 -16.54 2.35 16.10
CA ARG A 411 -15.17 2.75 16.46
C ARG A 411 -14.15 1.63 16.29
N TRP A 412 -14.58 0.46 15.84
CA TRP A 412 -13.71 -0.67 15.51
C TRP A 412 -13.41 -0.69 14.02
N LEU A 413 -12.30 -1.31 13.62
CA LEU A 413 -11.88 -1.42 12.22
C LEU A 413 -11.71 -2.87 11.77
N PRO A 414 -11.99 -3.19 10.49
CA PRO A 414 -11.70 -4.50 9.93
C PRO A 414 -10.18 -4.68 9.80
N ALA A 415 -9.67 -5.81 10.27
CA ALA A 415 -8.25 -6.11 10.20
C ALA A 415 -7.98 -7.59 9.93
N THR A 416 -6.75 -7.87 9.52
CA THR A 416 -6.21 -9.22 9.39
C THR A 416 -4.86 -9.27 10.08
N GLU A 417 -4.52 -10.43 10.60
CA GLU A 417 -3.18 -10.75 11.07
C GLU A 417 -2.48 -11.61 10.03
N VAL A 418 -1.19 -11.39 9.86
CA VAL A 418 -0.32 -12.16 8.99
C VAL A 418 0.88 -12.59 9.82
N TYR A 419 1.19 -13.87 9.80
CA TYR A 419 2.38 -14.43 10.41
C TYR A 419 3.40 -14.72 9.32
N GLY A 420 4.66 -14.52 9.66
CA GLY A 420 5.73 -14.54 8.69
C GLY A 420 7.11 -14.62 9.28
N GLU A 421 8.06 -14.55 8.37
CA GLU A 421 9.50 -14.47 8.62
C GLU A 421 10.07 -13.24 7.89
N GLY A 422 11.27 -12.79 8.25
CA GLY A 422 11.87 -11.61 7.61
C GLY A 422 13.38 -11.46 7.81
N ILE A 423 13.96 -10.57 7.02
CA ILE A 423 15.37 -10.17 7.06
C ILE A 423 15.42 -8.66 7.19
N VAL A 424 16.07 -8.17 8.24
CA VAL A 424 16.43 -6.76 8.39
C VAL A 424 17.87 -6.59 7.94
N LEU A 425 18.10 -5.59 7.10
CA LEU A 425 19.41 -5.15 6.64
C LEU A 425 19.65 -3.71 7.09
N THR A 426 20.77 -3.49 7.75
CA THR A 426 21.23 -2.19 8.24
C THR A 426 22.52 -1.81 7.51
N LEU A 427 22.58 -0.57 6.99
CA LEU A 427 23.76 -0.04 6.31
C LEU A 427 24.72 0.64 7.30
N ASP A 428 26.00 0.69 6.96
CA ASP A 428 27.02 1.42 7.71
C ASP A 428 26.69 2.92 7.78
N GLU A 429 26.52 3.46 8.99
CA GLU A 429 26.06 4.84 9.20
C GLU A 429 27.09 5.86 8.70
N GLN A 430 28.39 5.60 8.89
CA GLN A 430 29.43 6.54 8.51
C GLN A 430 29.51 6.67 6.98
N ARG A 431 29.58 5.54 6.27
CA ARG A 431 29.56 5.52 4.79
C ARG A 431 28.27 6.08 4.25
N LEU A 432 27.13 5.76 4.88
CA LEU A 432 25.84 6.29 4.47
C LEU A 432 25.85 7.81 4.56
N THR A 433 26.27 8.36 5.70
CA THR A 433 26.38 9.80 5.92
C THR A 433 27.35 10.47 4.95
N ASP A 434 28.51 9.85 4.68
CA ASP A 434 29.49 10.38 3.72
C ASP A 434 28.93 10.41 2.29
N TRP A 435 28.20 9.37 1.88
CA TRP A 435 27.51 9.30 0.58
C TRP A 435 26.37 10.33 0.48
N GLU A 436 25.56 10.47 1.53
CA GLU A 436 24.47 11.45 1.59
C GLU A 436 24.97 12.89 1.48
N ASN A 437 26.18 13.16 1.98
CA ASN A 437 26.81 14.47 1.94
C ASN A 437 27.46 14.81 0.59
N ASP A 438 27.57 13.85 -0.35
CA ASP A 438 28.08 14.13 -1.68
C ASP A 438 27.16 15.16 -2.40
N PRO A 439 27.71 16.29 -2.87
CA PRO A 439 26.91 17.33 -3.53
C PRO A 439 26.09 16.83 -4.72
N ARG A 440 26.56 15.80 -5.42
CA ARG A 440 25.85 15.19 -6.57
C ARG A 440 24.63 14.41 -6.11
N VAL A 441 24.72 13.69 -5.00
CA VAL A 441 23.60 12.94 -4.40
C VAL A 441 22.55 13.93 -3.91
N ARG A 442 22.96 14.95 -3.14
CA ARG A 442 22.05 15.98 -2.64
C ARG A 442 21.31 16.72 -3.76
N ALA A 443 22.04 17.15 -4.79
CA ALA A 443 21.45 17.84 -5.93
C ALA A 443 20.44 16.95 -6.68
N HIS A 444 20.76 15.66 -6.83
CA HIS A 444 19.89 14.70 -7.50
C HIS A 444 18.59 14.45 -6.74
N VAL A 445 18.69 14.20 -5.42
CA VAL A 445 17.53 13.96 -4.55
C VAL A 445 16.69 15.23 -4.39
N HIS A 446 17.30 16.41 -4.35
CA HIS A 446 16.57 17.68 -4.34
C HIS A 446 15.65 17.85 -5.56
N GLY A 447 16.07 17.36 -6.74
CA GLY A 447 15.20 17.32 -7.92
C GLY A 447 13.98 16.41 -7.71
N VAL A 448 14.14 15.26 -7.06
CA VAL A 448 13.01 14.37 -6.70
C VAL A 448 12.12 15.02 -5.64
N ARG A 449 12.71 15.70 -4.65
CA ARG A 449 11.95 16.43 -3.63
C ARG A 449 11.10 17.54 -4.26
N THR A 450 11.65 18.30 -5.19
CA THR A 450 10.90 19.34 -5.93
C THR A 450 9.68 18.73 -6.64
N ASP A 451 9.83 17.57 -7.27
CA ASP A 451 8.71 16.86 -7.87
C ASP A 451 7.72 16.34 -6.82
N LEU A 452 8.20 15.88 -5.66
CA LEU A 452 7.36 15.45 -4.53
C LEU A 452 6.53 16.61 -3.97
N ASP A 453 7.14 17.76 -3.75
CA ASP A 453 6.48 19.00 -3.30
C ASP A 453 5.43 19.48 -4.29
N ALA A 454 5.73 19.39 -5.59
CA ALA A 454 4.78 19.70 -6.65
C ALA A 454 3.74 18.58 -6.86
N SER A 455 4.00 17.40 -6.31
CA SER A 455 3.16 16.21 -6.45
C SER A 455 2.12 16.17 -5.35
N PHE A 456 0.97 15.64 -5.72
CA PHE A 456 -0.12 15.37 -4.82
C PHE A 456 0.18 14.28 -3.77
N ARG A 457 1.33 13.60 -3.88
CA ARG A 457 1.76 12.50 -3.03
C ARG A 457 2.41 12.93 -1.72
N ASP A 458 2.85 14.19 -1.59
CA ASP A 458 3.58 14.66 -0.40
C ASP A 458 2.79 14.38 0.89
N GLU A 459 1.52 14.78 0.97
CA GLU A 459 0.68 14.50 2.15
C GLU A 459 0.48 13.01 2.43
N GLN A 460 0.48 12.16 1.39
CA GLN A 460 0.29 10.71 1.55
C GLN A 460 1.56 10.01 2.04
N LEU A 461 2.71 10.51 1.60
CA LEU A 461 4.01 9.94 1.89
C LEU A 461 4.68 10.57 3.10
N ALA A 462 4.20 11.72 3.58
CA ALA A 462 4.75 12.43 4.75
C ALA A 462 4.89 11.53 5.98
N GLU A 463 3.93 10.62 6.24
CA GLU A 463 4.03 9.70 7.38
C GLU A 463 5.14 8.64 7.20
N THR A 464 5.49 8.28 5.97
CA THR A 464 6.51 7.25 5.66
C THR A 464 7.89 7.87 5.48
N VAL A 465 7.96 9.00 4.77
CA VAL A 465 9.19 9.70 4.40
C VAL A 465 9.66 10.63 5.52
N GLY A 466 8.75 11.14 6.36
CA GLY A 466 9.03 12.20 7.32
C GLY A 466 8.75 13.59 6.74
N SER A 467 9.24 14.62 7.43
CA SER A 467 9.07 16.02 7.00
C SER A 467 9.87 16.37 5.75
N GLU A 468 10.97 15.67 5.52
CA GLU A 468 11.84 15.88 4.35
C GLU A 468 12.23 14.54 3.71
N LEU A 469 12.40 14.54 2.39
CA LEU A 469 12.83 13.37 1.63
C LEU A 469 14.35 13.21 1.71
N SER A 470 14.81 12.24 2.50
CA SER A 470 16.24 11.95 2.66
C SER A 470 16.79 11.11 1.49
N PRO A 471 18.09 11.27 1.13
CA PRO A 471 18.74 10.38 0.17
C PRO A 471 18.74 8.91 0.64
N ARG A 472 18.98 8.64 1.92
CA ARG A 472 18.89 7.28 2.48
C ARG A 472 17.52 6.64 2.27
N PHE A 473 16.42 7.39 2.36
CA PHE A 473 15.09 6.82 2.12
C PHE A 473 14.96 6.27 0.70
N LEU A 474 15.36 7.05 -0.33
CA LEU A 474 15.32 6.58 -1.72
C LEU A 474 16.24 5.37 -1.95
N LEU A 475 17.44 5.42 -1.36
CA LEU A 475 18.41 4.33 -1.45
C LEU A 475 17.82 3.03 -0.87
N LEU A 476 17.39 3.07 0.39
CA LEU A 476 16.84 1.91 1.11
C LEU A 476 15.58 1.37 0.46
N HIS A 477 14.68 2.25 0.02
CA HIS A 477 13.47 1.85 -0.68
C HIS A 477 13.77 1.17 -2.02
N THR A 478 14.71 1.71 -2.80
CA THR A 478 15.13 1.08 -4.05
C THR A 478 15.86 -0.23 -3.81
N LEU A 479 16.73 -0.27 -2.80
CA LEU A 479 17.45 -1.47 -2.38
C LEU A 479 16.48 -2.57 -1.97
N ALA A 480 15.44 -2.25 -1.19
CA ALA A 480 14.38 -3.19 -0.80
C ALA A 480 13.68 -3.80 -2.02
N HIS A 481 13.40 -2.99 -3.04
CA HIS A 481 12.79 -3.46 -4.27
C HIS A 481 13.67 -4.44 -5.04
N LEU A 482 14.95 -4.10 -5.21
CA LEU A 482 15.92 -4.96 -5.88
C LEU A 482 16.13 -6.26 -5.10
N LEU A 483 16.21 -6.16 -3.77
CA LEU A 483 16.38 -7.30 -2.88
C LEU A 483 15.16 -8.25 -2.89
N ILE A 484 13.93 -7.73 -2.89
CA ILE A 484 12.71 -8.57 -3.05
C ILE A 484 12.76 -9.36 -4.36
N ARG A 485 13.21 -8.74 -5.46
CA ARG A 485 13.31 -9.44 -6.76
C ARG A 485 14.34 -10.56 -6.71
N GLN A 486 15.50 -10.31 -6.11
CA GLN A 486 16.55 -11.31 -5.97
C GLN A 486 16.13 -12.43 -5.02
N LEU A 487 15.62 -12.09 -3.83
CA LEU A 487 15.12 -13.06 -2.85
C LEU A 487 13.96 -13.89 -3.40
N SER A 488 13.09 -13.33 -4.25
CA SER A 488 12.03 -14.09 -4.92
C SER A 488 12.59 -15.20 -5.81
N PHE A 489 13.72 -14.94 -6.48
CA PHE A 489 14.41 -15.95 -7.28
C PHE A 489 15.10 -17.00 -6.40
N ASP A 490 15.77 -16.58 -5.32
CA ASP A 490 16.58 -17.48 -4.49
C ASP A 490 15.75 -18.31 -3.50
N SER A 491 14.71 -17.72 -2.89
CA SER A 491 13.86 -18.38 -1.87
C SER A 491 12.66 -19.14 -2.46
N GLY A 492 12.31 -18.90 -3.73
CA GLY A 492 11.14 -19.49 -4.39
C GLY A 492 9.80 -18.83 -4.04
N TYR A 493 9.78 -17.83 -3.15
CA TYR A 493 8.59 -17.00 -2.94
C TYR A 493 8.29 -16.18 -4.20
N THR A 494 7.02 -15.95 -4.50
CA THR A 494 6.67 -14.95 -5.52
C THR A 494 6.92 -13.54 -4.98
N THR A 495 7.24 -12.58 -5.85
CA THR A 495 7.41 -11.17 -5.43
C THR A 495 6.19 -10.62 -4.70
N ALA A 496 4.98 -11.05 -5.06
CA ALA A 496 3.74 -10.66 -4.39
C ALA A 496 3.57 -11.24 -2.98
N SER A 497 4.32 -12.30 -2.65
CA SER A 497 4.39 -12.93 -1.32
C SER A 497 5.42 -12.26 -0.40
N LEU A 498 6.25 -11.33 -0.90
CA LEU A 498 7.22 -10.56 -0.13
C LEU A 498 6.81 -9.08 -0.06
N ARG A 499 7.11 -8.43 1.05
CA ARG A 499 6.80 -7.02 1.31
C ARG A 499 7.98 -6.34 1.98
N GLU A 500 8.13 -5.05 1.72
CA GLU A 500 9.16 -4.23 2.36
C GLU A 500 8.60 -3.35 3.48
N ARG A 501 9.50 -2.97 4.38
CA ARG A 501 9.35 -1.86 5.30
C ARG A 501 10.66 -1.08 5.34
N VAL A 502 10.62 0.18 4.93
CA VAL A 502 11.81 1.06 4.88
C VAL A 502 11.91 1.89 6.15
N TYR A 503 13.09 1.85 6.78
CA TYR A 503 13.47 2.69 7.91
C TYR A 503 14.55 3.65 7.41
N GLY A 504 14.14 4.82 6.89
CA GLY A 504 15.04 5.79 6.25
C GLY A 504 14.88 7.24 6.75
N ARG A 505 14.33 7.42 7.96
CA ARG A 505 14.16 8.73 8.61
C ARG A 505 15.36 9.07 9.51
N PRO A 506 16.23 10.02 9.10
CA PRO A 506 17.45 10.36 9.85
C PRO A 506 17.16 10.86 11.28
N GLU A 507 16.02 11.51 11.51
CA GLU A 507 15.62 12.03 12.83
C GLU A 507 15.43 10.94 13.90
N TYR A 508 15.36 9.67 13.49
CA TYR A 508 15.28 8.50 14.37
C TYR A 508 16.48 7.56 14.23
N GLY A 509 17.57 8.02 13.59
CA GLY A 509 18.76 7.20 13.33
C GLY A 509 18.50 6.01 12.42
N GLN A 510 17.44 6.06 11.59
CA GLN A 510 17.06 4.95 10.73
C GLN A 510 17.99 4.82 9.52
N ARG A 511 18.49 3.61 9.30
CA ARG A 511 19.47 3.28 8.25
C ARG A 511 19.29 1.88 7.67
N GLY A 512 18.06 1.38 7.64
CA GLY A 512 17.81 -0.01 7.28
C GLY A 512 16.46 -0.29 6.63
N LEU A 513 16.26 -1.55 6.27
CA LEU A 513 15.04 -2.05 5.65
C LEU A 513 14.72 -3.44 6.19
N LEU A 514 13.44 -3.80 6.19
CA LEU A 514 12.93 -5.13 6.47
C LEU A 514 12.26 -5.70 5.23
N ILE A 515 12.68 -6.89 4.81
CA ILE A 515 11.95 -7.71 3.84
C ILE A 515 11.28 -8.86 4.58
N TYR A 516 9.97 -9.01 4.42
CA TYR A 516 9.21 -10.01 5.16
C TYR A 516 8.10 -10.64 4.32
N THR A 517 7.63 -11.81 4.74
CA THR A 517 6.55 -12.52 4.05
C THR A 517 5.19 -11.82 4.26
N ALA A 518 4.48 -11.59 3.16
CA ALA A 518 3.26 -10.80 3.10
C ALA A 518 1.95 -11.60 3.25
N ALA A 519 2.01 -12.94 3.19
CA ALA A 519 0.87 -13.85 3.28
C ALA A 519 1.27 -15.16 3.99
N GLY A 520 0.55 -15.54 5.05
CA GLY A 520 0.85 -16.72 5.87
C GLY A 520 -0.09 -17.92 5.67
N ASP A 521 -1.01 -17.87 4.69
CA ASP A 521 -2.19 -18.76 4.65
C ASP A 521 -2.14 -19.88 3.59
N ALA A 522 -1.13 -19.94 2.72
CA ALA A 522 -1.02 -21.01 1.71
C ALA A 522 0.40 -21.58 1.53
N GLU A 523 1.42 -20.75 1.74
CA GLU A 523 2.83 -21.14 1.72
C GLU A 523 3.30 -21.09 3.18
N GLY A 524 3.17 -22.19 3.91
CA GLY A 524 3.71 -22.26 5.26
C GLY A 524 5.19 -21.86 5.21
N THR A 525 5.60 -20.92 6.06
CA THR A 525 6.99 -20.46 6.14
C THR A 525 7.85 -21.64 6.59
N LEU A 526 8.47 -22.36 5.64
CA LEU A 526 9.42 -23.43 5.93
C LEU A 526 10.81 -22.87 6.30
N GLY A 527 10.88 -21.60 6.72
CA GLY A 527 12.14 -20.87 6.96
C GLY A 527 12.86 -20.49 5.67
N GLY A 528 12.16 -20.39 4.54
CA GLY A 528 12.77 -20.21 3.23
C GLY A 528 13.41 -18.83 3.07
N LEU A 529 12.81 -17.79 3.63
CA LEU A 529 13.33 -16.43 3.56
C LEU A 529 14.47 -16.26 4.56
N VAL A 530 14.26 -16.62 5.82
CA VAL A 530 15.28 -16.48 6.87
C VAL A 530 16.53 -17.28 6.55
N ARG A 531 16.40 -18.50 6.02
CA ARG A 531 17.55 -19.30 5.57
C ARG A 531 18.37 -18.60 4.49
N GLN A 532 17.74 -17.84 3.59
CA GLN A 532 18.49 -17.04 2.61
C GLN A 532 19.17 -15.82 3.22
N GLY A 533 18.71 -15.35 4.38
CA GLY A 533 19.37 -14.32 5.18
C GLY A 533 20.57 -14.82 5.99
N GLU A 534 20.78 -16.14 6.09
CA GLU A 534 21.91 -16.72 6.82
C GLU A 534 23.19 -16.74 5.96
N ALA A 535 24.34 -16.58 6.61
CA ALA A 535 25.62 -16.83 5.98
C ALA A 535 25.77 -18.28 5.48
N PRO A 536 26.49 -18.51 4.36
CA PRO A 536 27.06 -17.50 3.46
C PRO A 536 26.07 -16.99 2.39
N HIS A 537 24.84 -17.50 2.36
CA HIS A 537 23.88 -17.28 1.26
C HIS A 537 23.53 -15.81 1.03
N PHE A 538 23.41 -15.03 2.11
CA PHE A 538 22.95 -13.65 1.99
C PHE A 538 23.97 -12.73 1.32
N ALA A 539 25.27 -12.94 1.57
CA ALA A 539 26.32 -12.20 0.89
C ALA A 539 26.22 -12.39 -0.64
N GLU A 540 26.08 -13.65 -1.07
CA GLU A 540 25.91 -13.99 -2.48
C GLU A 540 24.64 -13.39 -3.10
N THR A 541 23.55 -13.38 -2.32
CA THR A 541 22.29 -12.73 -2.71
C THR A 541 22.51 -11.23 -2.96
N LEU A 542 23.24 -10.53 -2.09
CA LEU A 542 23.53 -9.10 -2.24
C LEU A 542 24.37 -8.81 -3.48
N ILE A 543 25.44 -9.56 -3.73
CA ILE A 543 26.27 -9.37 -4.93
C ILE A 543 25.46 -9.60 -6.20
N ARG A 544 24.71 -10.71 -6.28
CA ARG A 544 23.86 -11.01 -7.45
C ARG A 544 22.80 -9.93 -7.68
N MET A 545 22.21 -9.42 -6.60
CA MET A 545 21.25 -8.30 -6.66
C MET A 545 21.89 -7.04 -7.25
N LEU A 546 23.10 -6.67 -6.79
CA LEU A 546 23.82 -5.49 -7.28
C LEU A 546 24.20 -5.64 -8.77
N GLU A 547 24.67 -6.83 -9.17
CA GLU A 547 24.98 -7.13 -10.57
C GLU A 547 23.75 -7.06 -11.48
N ALA A 548 22.63 -7.61 -11.02
CA ALA A 548 21.36 -7.53 -11.72
C ALA A 548 20.84 -6.08 -11.82
N ALA A 549 20.97 -5.31 -10.74
CA ALA A 549 20.55 -3.92 -10.68
C ALA A 549 21.31 -3.01 -11.66
N ALA A 550 22.55 -3.37 -11.99
CA ALA A 550 23.39 -2.64 -12.95
C ALA A 550 22.85 -2.68 -14.39
N TRP A 551 21.94 -3.60 -14.72
CA TRP A 551 21.42 -3.78 -16.08
C TRP A 551 19.91 -3.59 -16.16
N CYS A 552 19.45 -2.80 -17.14
CA CYS A 552 18.03 -2.71 -17.50
C CYS A 552 17.87 -2.82 -19.01
N SER A 553 16.93 -3.66 -19.46
CA SER A 553 16.63 -3.82 -20.88
C SER A 553 16.04 -2.57 -21.55
N ALA A 554 15.62 -1.59 -20.75
CA ALA A 554 15.10 -0.31 -21.21
C ALA A 554 16.14 0.82 -21.15
N ASP A 555 17.41 0.52 -20.87
CA ASP A 555 18.48 1.51 -20.98
C ASP A 555 18.78 1.88 -22.45
N PRO A 556 19.17 3.13 -22.74
CA PRO A 556 19.45 4.23 -21.80
C PRO A 556 18.21 5.00 -21.32
N LEU A 557 17.03 4.79 -21.92
CA LEU A 557 15.82 5.55 -21.60
C LEU A 557 15.42 5.45 -20.13
N CYS A 558 15.58 4.27 -19.52
CA CYS A 558 15.33 4.09 -18.09
C CYS A 558 16.34 4.88 -17.24
N ALA A 559 17.64 4.67 -17.45
CA ALA A 559 18.70 5.32 -16.67
C ALA A 559 18.74 6.86 -16.81
N GLU A 560 18.40 7.41 -17.97
CA GLU A 560 18.50 8.85 -18.24
C GLU A 560 17.23 9.64 -17.89
N HIS A 561 16.14 8.96 -17.56
CA HIS A 561 14.85 9.61 -17.30
C HIS A 561 14.90 10.49 -16.03
N THR A 562 14.48 11.74 -16.16
CA THR A 562 14.49 12.72 -15.05
C THR A 562 13.18 12.76 -14.26
N GLY A 563 12.32 11.75 -14.41
CA GLY A 563 11.00 11.72 -13.78
C GLY A 563 9.95 10.94 -14.56
N GLN A 564 9.37 9.90 -13.95
CA GLN A 564 8.33 9.07 -14.53
C GLN A 564 7.38 8.53 -13.45
N GLY A 565 6.34 7.80 -13.87
CA GLY A 565 5.37 7.21 -12.97
C GLY A 565 4.44 8.24 -12.32
N PHE A 566 3.81 7.86 -11.21
CA PHE A 566 2.87 8.73 -10.50
C PHE A 566 3.58 9.93 -9.89
N GLY A 567 3.11 11.14 -10.24
CA GLY A 567 3.66 12.38 -9.71
C GLY A 567 5.10 12.66 -10.13
N ASN A 568 5.59 12.03 -11.22
CA ASN A 568 6.98 12.18 -11.69
C ASN A 568 8.04 11.66 -10.71
N LEU A 569 7.67 10.84 -9.72
CA LEU A 569 8.51 10.53 -8.55
C LEU A 569 9.54 9.42 -8.75
N ASN A 570 9.57 8.77 -9.90
CA ASN A 570 10.54 7.72 -10.21
C ASN A 570 11.62 8.26 -11.15
N ARG A 571 12.86 7.81 -10.97
CA ARG A 571 14.00 8.13 -11.84
C ARG A 571 14.40 6.88 -12.62
N ALA A 572 15.59 6.30 -12.40
CA ALA A 572 16.02 5.07 -13.07
C ALA A 572 15.27 3.83 -12.55
N ALA A 573 13.96 3.79 -12.79
CA ALA A 573 13.03 2.81 -12.22
C ALA A 573 11.87 2.49 -13.17
N CYS A 574 11.77 1.23 -13.60
CA CYS A 574 10.71 0.76 -14.50
C CYS A 574 10.32 -0.70 -14.18
N HIS A 575 9.30 -1.22 -14.88
CA HIS A 575 8.82 -2.61 -14.69
C HIS A 575 9.90 -3.67 -14.94
N ALA A 576 10.90 -3.38 -15.79
CA ALA A 576 11.98 -4.30 -16.08
C ALA A 576 12.98 -4.44 -14.92
N CYS A 577 13.22 -3.37 -14.15
CA CYS A 577 14.29 -3.35 -13.13
C CYS A 577 13.81 -3.27 -11.68
N THR A 578 12.90 -2.34 -11.34
CA THR A 578 12.64 -1.99 -9.92
C THR A 578 11.17 -2.08 -9.49
N LEU A 579 10.19 -1.93 -10.39
CA LEU A 579 8.79 -1.94 -9.94
C LEU A 579 8.36 -3.34 -9.48
N LEU A 580 7.57 -3.38 -8.41
CA LEU A 580 7.03 -4.56 -7.77
C LEU A 580 5.49 -4.60 -7.83
N PRO A 581 4.85 -5.74 -7.53
CA PRO A 581 3.41 -5.77 -7.26
C PRO A 581 3.01 -4.77 -6.15
N GLU A 582 1.82 -4.18 -6.26
CA GLU A 582 1.33 -3.18 -5.29
C GLU A 582 1.24 -3.74 -3.85
N THR A 583 1.05 -5.05 -3.71
CA THR A 583 1.01 -5.73 -2.40
C THR A 583 2.37 -5.78 -1.70
N SER A 584 3.47 -5.51 -2.40
CA SER A 584 4.84 -5.62 -1.89
C SER A 584 5.43 -4.30 -1.40
N CYS A 585 4.93 -3.15 -1.91
CA CYS A 585 5.50 -1.83 -1.65
C CYS A 585 4.55 -0.98 -0.78
N GLN A 586 5.05 -0.41 0.31
CA GLN A 586 4.28 0.47 1.20
C GLN A 586 4.07 1.85 0.58
N THR A 587 5.02 2.30 -0.24
CA THR A 587 4.96 3.59 -0.94
C THR A 587 4.32 3.48 -2.33
N GLY A 588 3.73 2.34 -2.72
CA GLY A 588 3.00 2.22 -3.99
C GLY A 588 3.86 2.48 -5.25
N ASN A 589 5.10 1.99 -5.28
CA ASN A 589 6.03 2.10 -6.40
C ASN A 589 6.36 3.56 -6.82
N THR A 590 6.54 4.45 -5.84
CA THR A 590 7.03 5.83 -6.06
C THR A 590 8.32 6.06 -5.28
N LEU A 591 9.13 7.06 -5.64
CA LEU A 591 10.42 7.36 -4.99
C LEU A 591 11.42 6.21 -5.17
N LEU A 592 11.61 5.79 -6.42
CA LEU A 592 12.55 4.73 -6.81
C LEU A 592 13.61 5.25 -7.77
N ASP A 593 14.87 4.88 -7.51
CA ASP A 593 16.00 5.22 -8.35
C ASP A 593 17.19 4.27 -8.17
N ARG A 594 17.39 3.34 -9.11
CA ARG A 594 18.52 2.40 -9.02
C ARG A 594 19.87 3.07 -9.18
N ALA A 595 19.94 4.28 -9.76
CA ALA A 595 21.21 5.00 -9.89
C ALA A 595 21.80 5.38 -8.52
N LEU A 596 20.98 5.51 -7.47
CA LEU A 596 21.47 5.72 -6.10
C LEU A 596 22.08 4.44 -5.49
N VAL A 597 21.72 3.26 -6.00
CA VAL A 597 22.26 1.97 -5.56
C VAL A 597 23.57 1.64 -6.31
N VAL A 598 23.52 1.61 -7.65
CA VAL A 598 24.62 1.12 -8.50
C VAL A 598 25.43 2.22 -9.20
N GLY A 599 25.00 3.47 -9.09
CA GLY A 599 25.65 4.62 -9.71
C GLY A 599 25.22 4.88 -11.14
N SER A 600 25.56 6.08 -11.61
CA SER A 600 25.42 6.52 -12.99
C SER A 600 26.50 7.55 -13.32
N ALA A 601 26.49 8.05 -14.56
CA ALA A 601 27.37 9.16 -14.94
C ALA A 601 27.09 10.47 -14.17
N ARG A 602 25.90 10.63 -13.56
CA ARG A 602 25.47 11.88 -12.91
C ARG A 602 25.55 11.82 -11.38
N VAL A 603 25.27 10.66 -10.80
CA VAL A 603 25.17 10.47 -9.35
C VAL A 603 25.96 9.21 -8.95
N PRO A 604 26.82 9.29 -7.92
CA PRO A 604 27.50 8.10 -7.40
C PRO A 604 26.48 7.20 -6.68
N GLY A 605 26.57 5.89 -6.90
CA GLY A 605 25.76 4.92 -6.17
C GLY A 605 26.46 4.46 -4.91
N TYR A 606 25.68 4.15 -3.87
CA TYR A 606 26.20 3.71 -2.59
C TYR A 606 27.08 2.45 -2.69
N PHE A 607 26.73 1.50 -3.57
CA PHE A 607 27.47 0.23 -3.75
C PHE A 607 28.31 0.18 -5.04
N THR A 608 28.74 1.35 -5.56
CA THR A 608 29.49 1.42 -6.82
C THR A 608 30.85 0.72 -6.72
N ASP A 609 31.52 0.83 -5.58
CA ASP A 609 32.81 0.20 -5.29
C ASP A 609 32.67 -1.33 -5.17
N VAL A 610 31.65 -1.83 -4.46
CA VAL A 610 31.33 -3.28 -4.41
C VAL A 610 31.12 -3.86 -5.81
N LEU A 611 30.35 -3.17 -6.66
CA LEU A 611 30.10 -3.63 -8.03
C LEU A 611 31.37 -3.61 -8.89
N THR A 612 32.24 -2.64 -8.66
CA THR A 612 33.54 -2.54 -9.36
C THR A 612 34.44 -3.70 -8.95
N ALA A 613 34.57 -3.95 -7.64
CA ALA A 613 35.31 -5.07 -7.09
C ALA A 613 34.78 -6.43 -7.61
N SER A 614 33.46 -6.61 -7.72
CA SER A 614 32.87 -7.86 -8.22
C SER A 614 33.24 -8.12 -9.68
N ARG A 615 33.21 -7.07 -10.51
CA ARG A 615 33.57 -7.15 -11.93
C ARG A 615 35.06 -7.45 -12.13
N GLU A 616 35.92 -6.83 -11.33
CA GLU A 616 37.36 -7.08 -11.36
C GLU A 616 37.68 -8.52 -10.93
N TYR A 617 37.03 -9.01 -9.87
CA TYR A 617 37.13 -10.40 -9.44
C TYR A 617 36.68 -11.38 -10.53
N ALA A 618 35.50 -11.16 -11.13
CA ALA A 618 34.99 -11.99 -12.21
C ALA A 618 35.90 -11.99 -13.45
N ALA A 619 36.47 -10.83 -13.79
CA ALA A 619 37.44 -10.71 -14.89
C ALA A 619 38.74 -11.47 -14.59
N ALA A 620 39.25 -11.39 -13.36
CA ALA A 620 40.44 -12.12 -12.93
C ALA A 620 40.22 -13.64 -12.99
N MET A 621 39.07 -14.12 -12.50
CA MET A 621 38.70 -15.54 -12.53
C MET A 621 38.48 -16.09 -13.93
N ALA A 622 38.05 -15.26 -14.89
CA ALA A 622 37.90 -15.68 -16.29
C ALA A 622 39.23 -15.76 -17.06
N LEU A 623 40.27 -15.09 -16.57
CA LEU A 623 41.61 -15.03 -17.19
C LEU A 623 42.59 -16.05 -16.59
N GLY A 624 42.31 -16.58 -15.40
CA GLY A 624 43.02 -17.70 -14.76
C GLY A 624 42.46 -19.04 -15.21
#